data_AF-A0A256Y2K6-F1
#
_entry.id   AF-A0A256Y2K6-F1
#
_cell.length_a   1.000
_cell.length_b   1.000
_cell.length_c   1.000
_cell.angle_alpha   90.00
_cell.angle_beta   90.00
_cell.angle_gamma   90.00
#
_symmetry.space_group_name_H-M   'P 1'
#
loop_
_entity.id
_entity.type
_entity.pdbx_description
1 polymer ?
#
loop_
_entity_poly.entity_id
_entity_poly.type
_entity_poly.pdbx_seq_one_letter_code
_entity_poly.pdbx_strand_id
1 'polypeptide(L)' 'MTKEKKIIETGKKCVRVAGRFAGKQGKITKILDKNFVEVTYKTTKGEKAKRTNIDHIIVLNIKEKPEEKTIKEKPVSKKS' A
#
# COMPACT_ATOMS: atom_id res chain seq x y z
N MET A 1 -17.54 11.04 10.07
CA MET A 1 -16.18 11.45 9.63
C MET A 1 -15.60 10.33 8.78
N THR A 2 -15.74 10.46 7.46
CA THR A 2 -15.38 9.44 6.48
C THR A 2 -13.86 9.37 6.40
N LYS A 3 -13.23 8.35 7.01
CA LYS A 3 -11.80 8.08 6.82
C LYS A 3 -11.58 7.85 5.33
N GLU A 4 -10.85 8.73 4.67
CA GLU A 4 -10.38 8.53 3.31
C GLU A 4 -9.73 7.15 3.23
N LYS A 5 -10.37 6.25 2.47
CA LYS A 5 -9.83 4.92 2.21
C LYS A 5 -8.50 5.13 1.49
N LYS A 6 -7.38 4.87 2.17
CA LYS A 6 -6.08 4.72 1.49
C LYS A 6 -6.28 3.69 0.38
N ILE A 7 -6.17 4.14 -0.86
CA ILE A 7 -6.20 3.27 -2.04
C ILE A 7 -4.82 2.60 -2.11
N ILE A 8 -4.74 1.44 -1.46
CA ILE A 8 -3.54 0.61 -1.44
C ILE A 8 -3.63 -0.31 -2.62
N GLU A 9 -2.85 0.01 -3.63
CA GLU A 9 -2.69 -0.84 -4.81
C GLU A 9 -1.29 -1.45 -4.78
N THR A 10 -1.21 -2.71 -5.16
CA THR A 10 0.06 -3.39 -5.38
C THR A 10 0.86 -2.65 -6.44
N GLY A 11 2.15 -2.47 -6.21
CA GLY A 11 3.06 -1.78 -7.13
C GLY A 11 3.37 -0.32 -6.75
N LYS A 12 2.62 0.29 -5.83
CA LYS A 12 2.91 1.66 -5.37
C LYS A 12 4.16 1.72 -4.49
N LYS A 13 4.90 2.83 -4.63
CA LYS A 13 6.01 3.19 -3.73
C LYS A 13 5.43 3.68 -2.41
N CYS A 14 6.07 3.31 -1.32
CA CYS A 14 5.62 3.69 0.01
C CYS A 14 6.80 3.95 0.95
N VAL A 15 6.59 4.81 1.93
CA VAL A 15 7.53 5.08 3.02
C VAL A 15 6.90 4.61 4.31
N ARG A 16 7.67 3.84 5.08
CA ARG A 16 7.26 3.48 6.42
C ARG A 16 7.60 4.63 7.36
N VAL A 17 6.62 5.05 8.16
CA VAL A 17 6.74 6.21 9.04
C VAL A 17 7.23 5.81 10.43
N ALA A 18 6.92 4.58 10.86
CA ALA A 18 7.16 4.13 12.23
C ALA A 18 7.98 2.83 12.35
N GLY A 19 8.80 2.75 13.39
CA GLY A 19 9.60 1.58 13.78
C GLY A 19 10.99 1.49 13.12
N ARG A 20 11.64 0.31 13.17
CA ARG A 20 13.03 0.10 12.71
C ARG A 20 13.30 0.44 11.23
N PHE A 21 12.26 0.48 10.41
CA PHE A 21 12.33 0.81 8.99
C PHE A 21 11.73 2.19 8.69
N ALA A 22 11.53 3.04 9.71
CA ALA A 22 11.07 4.41 9.54
C ALA A 22 12.00 5.17 8.59
N GLY A 23 11.42 5.91 7.65
CA GLY A 23 12.14 6.67 6.62
C GLY A 23 12.62 5.85 5.42
N LYS A 24 12.49 4.51 5.45
CA LYS A 24 12.88 3.68 4.30
C LYS A 24 11.76 3.59 3.27
N GLN A 25 12.15 3.77 2.00
CA GLN A 25 11.28 3.57 0.86
C GLN A 25 11.18 2.08 0.52
N GLY A 26 10.00 1.67 0.09
CA GLY A 26 9.71 0.32 -0.36
C GLY A 26 8.61 0.28 -1.40
N LYS A 27 8.37 -0.91 -1.94
CA LYS A 27 7.30 -1.19 -2.89
C LYS A 27 6.32 -2.18 -2.26
N ILE A 28 5.03 -1.90 -2.40
CA ILE A 28 3.98 -2.82 -1.94
C ILE A 28 3.90 -3.96 -2.96
N THR A 29 4.22 -5.18 -2.52
CA THR A 29 4.22 -6.35 -3.40
C THR A 29 2.87 -7.03 -3.35
N LYS A 30 2.33 -7.25 -2.15
CA LYS A 30 1.08 -7.98 -1.93
C LYS A 30 0.28 -7.34 -0.80
N ILE A 31 -1.05 -7.42 -0.93
CA ILE A 31 -1.98 -7.12 0.14
C ILE A 31 -2.30 -8.45 0.80
N LEU A 32 -1.92 -8.59 2.06
CA LEU A 32 -2.14 -9.83 2.82
C LEU A 32 -3.54 -9.81 3.43
N ASP A 33 -3.90 -8.68 4.05
CA ASP A 33 -5.15 -8.50 4.78
C ASP A 33 -5.65 -7.06 4.68
N LYS A 34 -6.81 -6.80 5.28
CA LYS A 34 -7.39 -5.45 5.42
C LYS A 34 -6.49 -4.47 6.19
N ASN A 35 -5.61 -4.98 7.07
CA ASN A 35 -4.73 -4.18 7.93
C ASN A 35 -3.24 -4.36 7.63
N PHE A 36 -2.87 -5.42 6.89
CA PHE A 36 -1.49 -5.81 6.68
C PHE A 36 -1.15 -5.90 5.21
N VAL A 37 0.01 -5.35 4.87
CA VAL A 37 0.58 -5.40 3.52
C VAL A 37 2.00 -5.96 3.59
N GLU A 38 2.38 -6.66 2.53
CA GLU A 38 3.76 -7.07 2.31
C GLU A 38 4.48 -5.99 1.51
N VAL A 39 5.48 -5.38 2.15
CA VAL A 39 6.29 -4.33 1.52
C VAL A 39 7.73 -4.82 1.43
N THR A 40 8.28 -4.71 0.22
CA THR A 40 9.70 -4.92 -0.02
C THR A 40 10.42 -3.59 0.20
N TYR A 41 11.25 -3.53 1.24
CA TYR A 41 12.05 -2.35 1.56
C TYR A 41 13.42 -2.46 0.92
N LYS A 42 13.88 -1.35 0.32
CA LYS A 42 15.26 -1.25 -0.15
C LYS A 42 16.15 -0.92 1.03
N THR A 43 17.13 -1.78 1.31
CA THR A 43 18.14 -1.59 2.35
C THR A 43 19.53 -1.54 1.72
N THR A 44 20.54 -1.13 2.49
CA THR A 44 21.93 -1.12 2.03
C THR A 44 22.46 -2.49 1.60
N LYS A 45 21.89 -3.58 2.14
CA LYS A 45 22.28 -4.97 1.83
C LYS A 45 21.34 -5.67 0.84
N GLY A 46 20.50 -4.90 0.12
CA GLY A 46 19.51 -5.44 -0.82
C GLY A 46 18.07 -5.28 -0.35
N GLU A 47 17.18 -6.10 -0.88
CA GLU A 47 15.73 -5.98 -0.69
C GLU A 47 15.23 -6.94 0.40
N LYS A 48 14.39 -6.45 1.31
CA LYS A 48 13.78 -7.28 2.35
C LYS A 48 12.27 -7.10 2.38
N ALA A 49 11.54 -8.17 2.14
CA ALA A 49 10.09 -8.22 2.32
C ALA A 49 9.75 -8.24 3.82
N LYS A 50 8.86 -7.34 4.24
CA LYS A 50 8.34 -7.28 5.60
C LYS A 50 6.86 -6.98 5.60
N ARG A 51 6.12 -7.78 6.38
CA ARG A 51 4.74 -7.49 6.74
C ARG A 51 4.70 -6.21 7.57
N THR A 52 3.90 -5.25 7.13
CA THR A 52 3.76 -3.94 7.76
C THR A 52 2.29 -3.57 7.85
N ASN A 53 1.92 -2.92 8.95
CA ASN A 53 0.57 -2.37 9.11
C ASN A 53 0.40 -1.14 8.20
N ILE A 54 -0.75 -1.07 7.54
CA ILE A 54 -1.19 0.01 6.66
C ILE A 54 -1.17 1.38 7.35
N ASP A 55 -1.48 1.45 8.65
CA ASP A 55 -1.47 2.69 9.42
C ASP A 55 -0.07 3.32 9.48
N HIS A 56 0.98 2.49 9.44
CA HIS A 56 2.37 2.93 9.58
C HIS A 56 3.05 3.23 8.23
N ILE A 57 2.29 3.21 7.14
CA ILE A 57 2.81 3.41 5.79
C ILE A 57 2.13 4.63 5.16
N ILE A 58 2.95 5.50 4.56
CA ILE A 58 2.48 6.54 3.65
C ILE A 58 2.80 6.08 2.23
N VAL A 59 1.77 5.95 1.41
CA VAL A 59 1.93 5.66 -0.01
C VAL A 59 2.31 6.97 -0.71
N LEU A 60 3.46 6.97 -1.38
CA LEU A 60 3.88 8.13 -2.15
C LEU A 60 3.14 8.08 -3.47
N ASN A 61 2.12 8.93 -3.62
CA ASN A 61 1.38 9.09 -4.87
C ASN A 61 2.19 9.99 -5.82
N ILE A 62 3.40 9.56 -6.16
CA ILE A 62 4.15 10.16 -7.27
C ILE A 62 3.41 9.70 -8.50
N LYS A 63 2.65 10.60 -9.14
CA LYS A 63 2.06 10.40 -10.46
C LYS A 63 3.21 10.19 -11.45
N GLU A 64 3.74 8.97 -11.52
CA GLU A 64 4.26 8.50 -12.80
C GLU A 64 3.01 8.20 -13.66
N LYS A 65 3.05 8.70 -14.89
CA LYS A 65 1.94 8.85 -15.84
C LYS A 65 1.00 7.62 -15.90
N PRO A 66 -0.30 7.83 -16.17
CA PRO A 66 -1.34 6.85 -15.96
C PRO A 66 -1.25 5.73 -17.00
N GLU A 67 -1.27 4.49 -16.56
CA GLU A 67 -1.82 3.39 -17.36
C GLU A 67 -2.95 2.74 -16.56
N GLU A 68 -4.14 2.87 -17.11
CA GLU A 68 -5.41 2.32 -16.63
C GLU A 68 -5.29 0.86 -16.24
N LYS A 69 -5.75 0.51 -15.03
CA LYS A 69 -6.66 -0.63 -14.81
C LYS A 69 -7.65 -0.31 -13.68
N THR A 70 -8.74 0.34 -14.07
CA THR A 70 -10.01 0.34 -13.33
C THR A 70 -10.44 -1.10 -13.05
N ILE A 71 -10.38 -1.54 -11.79
CA ILE A 71 -11.12 -2.74 -11.37
C ILE A 71 -12.38 -2.27 -10.64
N LYS A 72 -13.49 -2.62 -11.28
CA LYS A 72 -14.88 -2.23 -11.05
C LYS A 72 -15.33 -2.52 -9.61
N GLU A 73 -15.81 -1.50 -8.90
CA GLU A 73 -16.74 -1.71 -7.79
C GLU A 73 -18.07 -2.22 -8.37
N LYS A 74 -18.48 -3.45 -8.03
CA LYS A 74 -19.89 -3.83 -8.07
C LYS A 74 -20.51 -3.51 -6.72
N PRO A 75 -21.44 -2.54 -6.61
CA PRO A 75 -22.28 -2.44 -5.43
C PRO A 75 -23.27 -3.61 -5.44
N VAL A 76 -23.20 -4.48 -4.43
CA VAL A 76 -24.26 -5.47 -4.18
C VAL A 76 -25.46 -4.69 -3.63
N SER A 77 -26.45 -4.47 -4.49
CA SER A 77 -27.75 -3.90 -4.14
C SER A 77 -28.49 -4.85 -3.19
N LYS A 78 -28.84 -4.36 -2.00
CA LYS A 78 -29.89 -4.95 -1.17
C LYS A 78 -31.22 -4.84 -1.90
N LYS A 79 -31.94 -5.96 -2.08
CA LYS A 79 -33.40 -6.01 -1.92
C LYS A 79 -33.89 -7.46 -1.83
N SER A 80 -34.56 -7.78 -0.73
CA SER A 80 -35.68 -8.72 -0.66
C SER A 80 -36.53 -8.26 0.50
#